data_AF-A0A6M0RGK2-F1
#
_entry.id   AF-A0A6M0RGK2-F1
#
_cell.length_a   1.000
_cell.length_b   1.000
_cell.length_c   1.000
_cell.angle_alpha   90.00
_cell.angle_beta   90.00
_cell.angle_gamma   90.00
#
_symmetry.space_group_name_H-M   'P 1'
#
loop_
_entity.id
_entity.type
_entity.pdbx_description
1 polymer ?
#
loop_
_entity_poly.entity_id
_entity_poly.type
_entity_poly.pdbx_seq_one_letter_code
_entity_poly.pdbx_strand_id
1 'polypeptide(L)'
;MTHIHPPTECDRELIFDDKGKGKPIKVTPEDIRNSVSWYESHWAQISEALPVVVGGATYSKRWQEIFDYQTLPQWRAGQLKGLAKAYVYLALRKLWRGLRERASPQ
;
A
#
# COMPACT_ATOMS: atom_id res chain seq x y z
N MET A 1 21.48 -27.56 14.84
CA MET A 1 22.03 -26.55 13.91
C MET A 1 21.07 -25.38 13.90
N THR A 2 21.45 -24.28 14.55
CA THR A 2 20.66 -23.05 14.66
C THR A 2 20.73 -22.32 13.32
N HIS A 3 19.63 -22.31 12.57
CA HIS A 3 19.49 -21.43 11.41
C HIS A 3 19.40 -19.98 11.92
N ILE A 4 20.54 -19.31 11.97
CA ILE A 4 20.59 -17.86 12.20
C ILE A 4 20.10 -17.23 10.90
N HIS A 5 18.89 -16.68 10.92
CA HIS A 5 18.43 -15.81 9.84
C HIS A 5 19.49 -14.70 9.67
N PRO A 6 20.01 -14.46 8.45
CA PRO A 6 20.87 -13.31 8.23
C PRO A 6 20.10 -12.07 8.69
N PRO A 7 20.77 -11.07 9.29
CA PRO A 7 20.12 -9.84 9.67
C PRO A 7 19.47 -9.30 8.40
N THR A 8 18.15 -9.44 8.32
CA THR A 8 17.38 -8.84 7.23
C THR A 8 17.66 -7.35 7.39
N GLU A 9 18.54 -6.81 6.55
CA GLU A 9 18.75 -5.38 6.35
C GLU A 9 17.42 -4.80 5.85
N CYS A 10 16.45 -4.69 6.76
CA CYS A 10 15.12 -4.15 6.55
C CYS A 10 15.16 -2.61 6.52
N ASP A 11 16.35 -2.01 6.50
CA ASP A 11 16.62 -0.58 6.38
C ASP A 11 17.10 -0.18 4.97
N ARG A 12 16.94 -1.06 3.97
CA ARG A 12 17.00 -0.57 2.59
C ARG A 12 15.85 0.41 2.40
N GLU A 13 16.20 1.68 2.25
CA GLU A 13 15.29 2.73 1.79
C GLU A 13 14.41 2.14 0.68
N LEU A 14 13.09 2.21 0.86
CA LEU A 14 12.14 1.47 0.05
C LEU A 14 12.07 2.11 -1.33
N ILE A 15 12.96 1.70 -2.23
CA ILE A 15 13.11 2.20 -3.59
C ILE A 15 12.14 1.47 -4.52
N PHE A 16 11.15 2.19 -5.05
CA PHE A 16 10.21 1.65 -6.03
C PHE A 16 10.51 2.12 -7.45
N ASP A 17 10.44 1.19 -8.41
CA ASP A 17 10.51 1.46 -9.84
C ASP A 17 9.10 1.67 -10.41
N ASP A 18 8.83 2.84 -10.99
CA ASP A 18 7.58 3.14 -11.71
C ASP A 18 7.79 2.83 -13.19
N LYS A 19 7.49 1.59 -13.60
CA LYS A 19 7.45 1.15 -15.02
C LYS A 19 8.72 1.46 -15.83
N GLY A 20 9.90 1.11 -15.32
CA GLY A 20 11.16 1.05 -16.07
C GLY A 20 11.74 2.42 -16.47
N LYS A 21 11.18 3.54 -16.00
CA LYS A 21 11.70 4.89 -16.23
C LYS A 21 11.51 5.77 -14.99
N GLY A 22 12.51 5.82 -14.14
CA GLY A 22 12.80 7.06 -13.42
C GLY A 22 12.65 7.01 -11.91
N LYS A 23 13.83 7.00 -11.29
CA LYS A 23 14.18 7.38 -9.92
C LYS A 23 13.58 6.53 -8.80
N PRO A 24 14.45 5.97 -7.95
CA PRO A 24 14.06 5.47 -6.65
C PRO A 24 13.14 6.42 -5.88
N ILE A 25 11.88 6.02 -5.65
CA ILE A 25 11.00 6.74 -4.73
C ILE A 25 11.33 6.23 -3.33
N LYS A 26 12.00 7.02 -2.49
CA LYS A 26 12.14 6.71 -1.07
C LYS A 26 10.79 6.96 -0.39
N VAL A 27 10.10 5.89 0.01
CA VAL A 27 8.85 6.02 0.77
C VAL A 27 9.15 6.40 2.22
N THR A 28 8.71 7.59 2.61
CA THR A 28 8.83 8.09 3.97
C THR A 28 7.64 7.67 4.84
N PRO A 29 7.76 7.72 6.17
CA PRO A 29 6.60 7.56 7.05
C PRO A 29 5.48 8.58 6.78
N GLU A 30 5.82 9.77 6.29
CA GLU A 30 4.86 10.82 5.94
C GLU A 30 4.04 10.47 4.69
N ASP A 31 4.67 9.90 3.67
CA ASP A 31 3.96 9.40 2.47
C ASP A 31 2.92 8.35 2.83
N ILE A 32 3.27 7.45 3.76
CA ILE A 32 2.34 6.43 4.26
C ILE A 32 1.20 7.08 5.04
N ARG A 33 1.50 8.04 5.94
CA ARG A 33 0.46 8.77 6.67
C ARG A 33 -0.53 9.45 5.73
N ASN A 34 -0.02 10.20 4.75
CA ASN A 34 -0.86 10.90 3.77
C ASN A 34 -1.73 9.92 2.96
N SER A 35 -1.17 8.78 2.56
CA SER A 35 -1.91 7.74 1.84
C SER A 35 -3.02 7.13 2.70
N VAL A 36 -2.73 6.84 3.97
CA VAL A 36 -3.72 6.31 4.91
C VAL A 36 -4.83 7.34 5.18
N SER A 37 -4.49 8.60 5.41
CA SER A 37 -5.48 9.67 5.59
C SER A 37 -6.38 9.85 4.38
N TRP A 38 -5.84 9.74 3.15
CA TRP A 38 -6.65 9.71 1.94
C TRP A 38 -7.62 8.53 1.93
N TYR A 39 -7.13 7.32 2.23
CA TYR A 39 -7.95 6.11 2.26
C TYR A 39 -9.10 6.21 3.26
N GLU A 40 -8.83 6.68 4.47
CA GLU A 40 -9.84 6.89 5.52
C GLU A 40 -10.88 7.93 5.09
N SER A 41 -10.45 9.03 4.50
CA SER A 41 -11.36 10.11 4.05
C SER A 41 -12.27 9.68 2.89
N HIS A 42 -11.87 8.67 2.11
CA HIS A 42 -12.62 8.16 0.96
C HIS A 42 -13.15 6.74 1.19
N TRP A 43 -13.14 6.25 2.44
CA TRP A 43 -13.37 4.84 2.74
C TRP A 43 -14.69 4.31 2.17
N ALA A 44 -15.78 5.07 2.32
CA ALA A 44 -17.10 4.67 1.82
C ALA A 44 -17.13 4.56 0.29
N GLN A 45 -16.60 5.57 -0.40
CA GLN A 45 -16.50 5.59 -1.87
C GLN A 45 -15.64 4.43 -2.39
N ILE A 46 -14.51 4.17 -1.72
CA ILE A 46 -13.66 3.03 -2.03
C ILE A 46 -14.45 1.74 -1.86
N SER A 47 -15.13 1.57 -0.72
CA SER A 47 -15.88 0.36 -0.42
C SER A 47 -16.95 0.08 -1.49
N GLU A 48 -17.69 1.11 -1.91
CA GLU A 48 -18.70 1.00 -2.98
C GLU A 48 -18.10 0.66 -4.34
N ALA A 49 -16.91 1.20 -4.64
CA ALA A 49 -16.24 1.01 -5.92
C ALA A 49 -15.57 -0.37 -6.08
N LEU A 50 -15.37 -1.13 -5.00
CA LEU A 50 -14.80 -2.47 -5.05
C LEU A 50 -15.77 -3.46 -5.74
N PRO A 51 -15.27 -4.38 -6.58
CA PRO A 51 -13.86 -4.67 -6.83
C PRO A 51 -13.19 -3.69 -7.82
N VAL A 52 -11.92 -3.35 -7.55
CA VAL A 52 -11.07 -2.54 -8.44
C VAL A 52 -9.91 -3.39 -8.94
N VAL A 53 -9.76 -3.50 -10.25
CA VAL A 53 -8.64 -4.22 -10.89
C VAL A 53 -7.69 -3.20 -11.49
N VAL A 54 -6.43 -3.19 -11.05
CA VAL A 54 -5.42 -2.24 -11.53
C VAL A 54 -4.01 -2.83 -11.42
N GLY A 55 -3.25 -2.73 -12.52
CA GLY A 55 -1.85 -3.18 -12.57
C GLY A 55 -1.65 -4.64 -12.14
N GLY A 56 -2.57 -5.53 -12.54
CA GLY A 56 -2.54 -6.97 -12.22
C GLY A 56 -3.00 -7.34 -10.81
N ALA A 57 -3.42 -6.38 -9.98
CA ALA A 57 -3.97 -6.63 -8.66
C ALA A 57 -5.49 -6.41 -8.64
N THR A 58 -6.21 -7.26 -7.91
CA THR A 58 -7.64 -7.09 -7.64
C THR A 58 -7.84 -6.71 -6.17
N TYR A 59 -8.28 -5.48 -5.95
CA TYR A 59 -8.72 -5.00 -4.66
C TYR A 59 -10.20 -5.36 -4.50
N SER A 60 -10.51 -6.20 -3.52
CA SER A 60 -11.85 -6.70 -3.23
C SER A 60 -12.32 -6.27 -1.84
N LYS A 61 -13.59 -6.54 -1.50
CA LYS A 61 -14.12 -6.34 -0.14
C LYS A 61 -13.30 -7.09 0.92
N ARG A 62 -12.92 -8.33 0.64
CA ARG A 62 -12.03 -9.12 1.51
C ARG A 62 -10.66 -8.47 1.72
N TRP A 63 -10.10 -7.88 0.65
CA TRP A 63 -8.86 -7.11 0.80
C TRP A 63 -9.07 -5.91 1.72
N GLN A 64 -10.18 -5.19 1.56
CA GLN A 64 -10.53 -4.03 2.39
C GLN A 64 -10.65 -4.43 3.87
N GLU A 65 -11.33 -5.53 4.17
CA GLU A 65 -11.46 -6.07 5.53
C GLU A 65 -10.10 -6.42 6.15
N ILE A 66 -9.23 -7.12 5.43
CA ILE A 66 -7.88 -7.45 5.93
C ILE A 66 -7.06 -6.17 6.14
N PHE A 67 -7.21 -5.20 5.25
CA PHE A 67 -6.53 -3.93 5.35
C PHE A 67 -6.97 -3.15 6.60
N ASP A 68 -8.29 -3.06 6.83
CA ASP A 68 -8.90 -2.31 7.93
C ASP A 68 -8.67 -2.96 9.30
N TYR A 69 -8.79 -4.29 9.40
CA TYR A 69 -8.77 -5.00 10.68
C TYR A 69 -7.43 -5.60 11.05
N GLN A 70 -6.48 -5.72 10.10
CA GLN A 70 -5.17 -6.29 10.37
C GLN A 70 -4.03 -5.36 10.00
N THR A 71 -4.03 -4.82 8.78
CA THR A 71 -2.87 -4.07 8.27
C THR A 71 -2.76 -2.68 8.89
N LEU A 72 -3.84 -1.88 8.88
CA LEU A 72 -3.86 -0.53 9.45
C LEU A 72 -3.61 -0.52 10.97
N PRO A 73 -4.21 -1.40 11.78
CA PRO A 73 -3.92 -1.47 13.21
C PRO A 73 -2.45 -1.74 13.51
N GLN A 74 -1.83 -2.69 12.80
CA GLN A 74 -0.39 -2.99 12.96
C GLN A 74 0.50 -1.83 12.51
N TRP A 75 0.09 -1.09 11.47
CA TRP A 75 0.81 0.11 11.05
C TRP A 75 0.77 1.20 12.13
N ARG A 76 -0.42 1.49 12.67
CA ARG A 76 -0.62 2.48 13.75
C ARG A 76 0.13 2.10 15.02
N ALA A 77 0.17 0.82 15.35
CA ALA A 77 0.94 0.30 16.49
C ALA A 77 2.46 0.31 16.26
N GLY A 78 2.94 0.74 15.08
CA GLY A 78 4.37 0.72 14.73
C GLY A 78 4.93 -0.70 14.56
N GLN A 79 4.07 -1.71 14.50
CA GLN A 79 4.45 -3.13 14.49
C GLN A 79 4.80 -3.65 13.09
N LEU A 80 4.40 -2.96 12.02
CA LEU A 80 4.82 -3.31 10.66
C LEU A 80 6.32 -3.05 10.47
N LYS A 81 7.03 -4.01 9.86
CA LYS A 81 8.47 -3.93 9.58
C LYS A 81 8.76 -3.92 8.08
N GLY A 82 9.80 -3.19 7.68
CA GLY A 82 10.36 -3.19 6.32
C GLY A 82 9.31 -3.13 5.20
N LEU A 83 9.29 -4.17 4.35
CA LEU A 83 8.42 -4.30 3.17
C LEU A 83 6.92 -4.20 3.49
N ALA A 84 6.47 -4.55 4.70
CA ALA A 84 5.06 -4.46 5.07
C ALA A 84 4.58 -3.00 5.22
N LYS A 85 5.44 -2.08 5.66
CA LYS A 85 5.15 -0.63 5.65
C LYS A 85 5.00 -0.10 4.23
N ALA A 86 5.88 -0.57 3.36
CA ALA A 86 5.92 -0.22 1.95
C ALA A 86 4.67 -0.69 1.18
N TYR A 87 4.15 -1.86 1.55
CA TYR A 87 2.90 -2.39 1.03
C TYR A 87 1.72 -1.45 1.25
N VAL A 88 1.61 -0.79 2.42
CA VAL A 88 0.54 0.18 2.71
C VAL A 88 0.53 1.29 1.66
N TYR A 89 1.67 1.94 1.45
CA TYR A 89 1.79 3.01 0.46
C TYR A 89 1.48 2.53 -0.96
N LEU A 90 2.10 1.42 -1.39
CA LEU A 90 1.93 0.92 -2.75
C LEU A 90 0.50 0.48 -3.05
N ALA A 91 -0.14 -0.23 -2.11
CA ALA A 91 -1.50 -0.71 -2.28
C ALA A 91 -2.46 0.46 -2.45
N LEU A 92 -2.34 1.48 -1.60
CA LEU A 92 -3.16 2.68 -1.66
C LEU A 92 -2.89 3.52 -2.91
N ARG A 93 -1.63 3.68 -3.32
CA ARG A 93 -1.27 4.37 -4.58
C ARG A 93 -1.85 3.67 -5.80
N LYS A 94 -1.79 2.34 -5.87
CA LYS A 94 -2.39 1.55 -6.95
C LYS A 94 -3.91 1.66 -6.96
N LEU A 95 -4.55 1.53 -5.80
CA LEU A 95 -6.00 1.68 -5.65
C LEU A 95 -6.47 3.07 -6.10
N TRP A 96 -5.77 4.12 -5.67
CA TRP A 96 -6.04 5.50 -6.13
C TRP A 96 -5.95 5.64 -7.65
N ARG A 97 -4.89 5.09 -8.28
CA ARG A 97 -4.75 5.08 -9.74
C ARG A 97 -5.94 4.37 -10.40
N GLY A 98 -6.31 3.18 -9.90
CA GLY A 98 -7.43 2.41 -10.44
C GLY A 98 -8.78 3.15 -10.33
N LEU A 99 -9.02 3.86 -9.23
CA LEU A 99 -10.23 4.66 -9.07
C LEU A 99 -10.25 5.88 -9.99
N ARG A 100 -9.11 6.57 -10.14
CA ARG A 100 -8.97 7.71 -11.05
C ARG A 100 -9.19 7.31 -12.51
N GLU A 101 -8.57 6.21 -12.96
CA GLU A 101 -8.72 5.70 -14.32
C GLU A 101 -10.17 5.30 -14.63
N ARG A 102 -10.92 4.79 -13.66
CA ARG A 102 -12.36 4.50 -13.82
C ARG A 102 -13.23 5.77 -13.87
N ALA A 103 -12.87 6.80 -13.12
CA ALA A 103 -13.61 8.07 -13.08
C ALA A 103 -13.38 8.95 -14.34
N SER A 104 -12.36 8.64 -15.13
CA SER A 104 -12.06 9.29 -16.41
C SER A 104 -12.28 8.28 -17.55
N PRO A 105 -13.53 8.02 -17.98
CA PRO A 105 -13.76 7.23 -19.17
C PRO A 105 -13.12 7.97 -20.36
N GLN A 106 -12.27 7.25 -21.11
CA GLN A 106 -11.86 7.67 -22.45
C GLN A 106 -13.03 7.55 -23.42
#